data_AF-A0A5J5IK63-F1
#
_entry.id   AF-A0A5J5IK63-F1
#
_cell.length_a   1.000
_cell.length_b   1.000
_cell.length_c   1.000
_cell.angle_alpha   90.00
_cell.angle_beta   90.00
_cell.angle_gamma   90.00
#
_symmetry.space_group_name_H-M   'P 1'
#
loop_
_entity.id
_entity.type
_entity.pdbx_description
1 polymer ?
#
loop_
_entity_poly.entity_id
_entity_poly.type
_entity_poly.pdbx_seq_one_letter_code
_entity_poly.pdbx_strand_id
1 'polypeptide(L)'
;MKKRYLFLLISFLSIIASCSKDKIINTHDRVGISKVTYYPILTLTGNAIVAIPNGTAYTDPGVKAQAAGVDVPVTTSGTVDVKTDGVYTLTYSAVNSDGYSASATRKVVVYTTAADAAANDLSGNYARTTNGSVATWTKIAPGVYTVFNPGGAPGTNLTVVAINPSGFNISIPEQLASDGSPTSSTNESYTNSNPAKYSWKIVNPGYGTGLRTFIKQ
;
A
#
# COMPACT_ATOMS: atom_id res chain seq x y z
N MET A 1 16.63 23.45 -75.94
CA MET A 1 15.94 23.89 -74.69
C MET A 1 14.83 22.93 -74.20
N LYS A 2 14.37 21.92 -74.95
CA LYS A 2 13.24 21.03 -74.56
C LYS A 2 13.55 19.90 -73.55
N LYS A 3 14.81 19.47 -73.38
CA LYS A 3 15.18 18.32 -72.51
C LYS A 3 15.35 18.65 -71.01
N ARG A 4 15.46 19.93 -70.62
CA ARG A 4 15.59 20.34 -69.20
C ARG A 4 14.24 20.46 -68.48
N TYR A 5 13.15 20.70 -69.22
CA TYR A 5 11.79 20.76 -68.66
C TYR A 5 11.20 19.37 -68.37
N LEU A 6 11.67 18.31 -69.05
CA LEU A 6 11.19 16.94 -68.85
C LEU A 6 11.66 16.35 -67.50
N PHE A 7 12.90 16.66 -67.08
CA PHE A 7 13.40 16.27 -65.74
C PHE A 7 12.72 17.05 -64.60
N LEU A 8 12.38 18.33 -64.83
CA LEU A 8 11.60 19.14 -63.88
C LEU A 8 10.13 18.70 -63.78
N LEU A 9 9.54 18.17 -64.86
CA LEU A 9 8.16 17.64 -64.84
C LEU A 9 8.08 16.30 -64.08
N ILE A 10 9.10 15.45 -64.20
CA ILE A 10 9.16 14.14 -63.52
C ILE A 10 9.43 14.31 -62.01
N SER A 11 10.22 15.32 -61.60
CA SER A 11 10.41 15.61 -60.17
C SER A 11 9.18 16.21 -59.49
N PHE A 12 8.30 16.89 -60.25
CA PHE A 12 7.07 17.48 -59.70
C PHE A 12 5.94 16.45 -59.53
N LEU A 13 5.91 15.41 -60.38
CA LEU A 13 4.90 14.34 -60.30
C LEU A 13 5.15 13.34 -59.15
N SER A 14 6.40 13.21 -58.68
CA SER A 14 6.76 12.32 -57.57
C SER A 14 6.42 12.88 -56.17
N ILE A 15 6.12 14.18 -56.06
CA ILE A 15 5.86 14.85 -54.76
C ILE A 15 4.38 14.72 -54.36
N ILE A 16 3.47 14.48 -55.30
CA ILE A 16 2.02 14.41 -55.05
C ILE A 16 1.49 13.04 -54.61
N ALA A 17 2.33 11.99 -54.59
CA ALA A 17 1.93 10.65 -54.15
C ALA A 17 2.32 10.32 -52.69
N SER A 18 3.02 11.21 -51.98
CA SER A 18 3.61 10.90 -50.66
C SER A 18 2.69 11.11 -49.45
N CYS A 19 1.41 11.45 -49.65
CA CYS A 19 0.48 11.73 -48.54
C CYS A 19 -0.79 10.87 -48.62
N SER A 20 -0.68 9.56 -48.37
CA SER A 20 -1.83 8.80 -47.88
C SER A 20 -1.80 8.83 -46.35
N LYS A 21 -2.84 9.39 -45.71
CA LYS A 21 -2.98 9.23 -44.25
C LYS A 21 -3.21 7.76 -43.95
N ASP A 22 -2.43 7.21 -43.03
CA ASP A 22 -2.66 5.86 -42.53
C ASP A 22 -4.10 5.73 -42.04
N LYS A 23 -4.72 4.59 -42.35
CA LYS A 23 -6.06 4.30 -41.87
C LYS A 23 -6.02 4.25 -40.34
N ILE A 24 -6.68 5.22 -39.70
CA ILE A 24 -6.83 5.21 -38.25
C ILE A 24 -7.74 4.05 -37.87
N ILE A 25 -7.20 3.08 -37.13
CA ILE A 25 -7.97 1.99 -36.52
C ILE A 25 -8.60 2.53 -35.24
N ASN A 26 -9.93 2.55 -35.16
CA ASN A 26 -10.66 2.90 -33.94
C ASN A 26 -11.53 1.70 -33.56
N THR A 27 -11.02 0.87 -32.65
CA THR A 27 -11.71 -0.28 -32.06
C THR A 27 -11.76 -0.10 -30.54
N HIS A 28 -12.52 -0.95 -29.84
CA HIS A 28 -12.61 -0.88 -28.37
C HIS A 28 -11.23 -1.03 -27.68
N ASP A 29 -10.31 -1.75 -28.32
CA ASP A 29 -8.98 -2.07 -27.81
C ASP A 29 -7.84 -1.30 -28.49
N ARG A 30 -8.11 -0.45 -29.49
CA ARG A 30 -7.07 0.29 -30.25
C ARG A 30 -7.56 1.64 -30.78
N VAL A 31 -6.68 2.65 -30.73
CA VAL A 31 -6.86 3.97 -31.36
C VAL A 31 -5.58 4.32 -32.13
N GLY A 32 -5.66 4.35 -33.45
CA GLY A 32 -4.47 4.47 -34.32
C GLY A 32 -3.50 3.30 -34.10
N ILE A 33 -2.26 3.63 -33.71
CA ILE A 33 -1.21 2.64 -33.38
C ILE A 33 -1.22 2.23 -31.89
N SER A 34 -1.96 2.94 -31.05
CA SER A 34 -2.03 2.67 -29.61
C SER A 34 -2.96 1.49 -29.33
N LYS A 35 -2.55 0.62 -28.41
CA LYS A 35 -3.35 -0.48 -27.86
C LYS A 35 -3.77 -0.16 -26.43
N VAL A 36 -5.02 -0.43 -26.09
CA VAL A 36 -5.53 -0.38 -24.71
C VAL A 36 -5.01 -1.61 -23.96
N THR A 37 -4.37 -1.38 -22.82
CA THR A 37 -3.92 -2.44 -21.90
C THR A 37 -4.79 -2.40 -20.65
N TYR A 38 -5.19 -3.58 -20.16
CA TYR A 38 -5.98 -3.73 -18.96
C TYR A 38 -5.12 -4.34 -17.87
N TYR A 39 -4.71 -3.52 -16.89
CA TYR A 39 -3.91 -3.98 -15.76
C TYR A 39 -4.70 -4.99 -14.92
N PRO A 40 -4.03 -5.96 -14.28
CA PRO A 40 -4.70 -6.87 -13.36
C PRO A 40 -5.32 -6.11 -12.18
N ILE A 41 -6.53 -6.49 -11.79
CA ILE A 41 -7.19 -6.05 -10.57
C ILE A 41 -7.16 -7.22 -9.60
N LEU A 42 -6.46 -7.05 -8.48
CA LEU A 42 -6.37 -8.05 -7.42
C LEU A 42 -7.38 -7.73 -6.32
N THR A 43 -8.21 -8.71 -5.97
CA THR A 43 -9.21 -8.61 -4.89
C THR A 43 -8.89 -9.66 -3.84
N LEU A 44 -8.50 -9.22 -2.64
CA LEU A 44 -8.22 -10.12 -1.52
C LEU A 44 -9.49 -10.82 -1.06
N THR A 45 -9.38 -12.11 -0.78
CA THR A 45 -10.42 -12.83 -0.03
C THR A 45 -10.18 -12.57 1.46
N GLY A 46 -11.15 -11.99 2.17
CA GLY A 46 -11.01 -11.64 3.59
C GLY A 46 -10.13 -10.41 3.85
N ASN A 47 -9.73 -10.22 5.10
CA ASN A 47 -9.12 -8.97 5.56
C ASN A 47 -7.67 -8.77 5.07
N ALA A 48 -7.33 -7.54 4.70
CA ALA A 48 -5.96 -7.15 4.33
C ALA A 48 -4.99 -7.15 5.53
N ILE A 49 -5.50 -7.00 6.75
CA ILE A 49 -4.72 -7.13 7.99
C ILE A 49 -5.41 -8.18 8.85
N VAL A 50 -4.66 -9.21 9.25
CA VAL A 50 -5.13 -10.30 10.11
C VAL A 50 -4.21 -10.37 11.31
N ALA A 51 -4.75 -10.41 12.51
CA ALA A 51 -4.00 -10.61 13.74
C ALA A 51 -4.30 -12.00 14.30
N ILE A 52 -3.26 -12.76 14.63
CA ILE A 52 -3.34 -14.09 15.21
C ILE A 52 -2.45 -14.21 16.45
N PRO A 53 -2.92 -14.88 17.52
CA PRO A 53 -2.06 -15.16 18.67
C PRO A 53 -0.86 -16.04 18.26
N ASN A 54 0.29 -15.83 18.89
CA ASN A 54 1.48 -16.65 18.72
C ASN A 54 1.15 -18.16 18.85
N GLY A 55 1.69 -18.96 17.93
CA GLY A 55 1.50 -20.39 17.84
C GLY A 55 0.21 -20.82 17.13
N THR A 56 -0.69 -19.89 16.81
CA THR A 56 -1.94 -20.20 16.10
C THR A 56 -1.65 -20.48 14.63
N ALA A 57 -2.19 -21.58 14.09
CA ALA A 57 -2.07 -21.89 12.68
C ALA A 57 -2.71 -20.80 11.81
N TYR A 58 -2.05 -20.47 10.70
CA TYR A 58 -2.53 -19.50 9.72
C TYR A 58 -2.69 -20.16 8.35
N THR A 59 -3.82 -19.91 7.70
CA THR A 59 -4.07 -20.28 6.30
C THR A 59 -4.50 -19.04 5.56
N ASP A 60 -3.79 -18.70 4.48
CA ASP A 60 -4.14 -17.56 3.65
C ASP A 60 -5.47 -17.82 2.92
N PRO A 61 -6.50 -16.98 3.09
CA PRO A 61 -7.75 -17.09 2.33
C PRO A 61 -7.59 -16.87 0.82
N GLY A 62 -6.42 -16.41 0.37
CA GLY A 62 -6.08 -16.21 -1.02
C GLY A 62 -6.59 -14.88 -1.59
N VAL A 63 -6.50 -14.80 -2.92
CA VAL A 63 -6.76 -13.58 -3.70
C VAL A 63 -7.24 -13.98 -5.09
N LYS A 64 -8.17 -13.20 -5.65
CA LYS A 64 -8.60 -13.33 -7.05
C LYS A 64 -7.99 -12.20 -7.87
N ALA A 65 -7.48 -12.50 -9.05
CA ALA A 65 -7.00 -11.49 -10.00
C ALA A 65 -7.70 -11.61 -11.35
N GLN A 66 -8.08 -10.46 -11.92
CA GLN A 66 -8.68 -10.40 -13.26
C GLN A 66 -8.05 -9.29 -14.10
N ALA A 67 -7.84 -9.56 -15.39
CA ALA A 67 -7.49 -8.55 -16.39
C ALA A 67 -8.51 -8.60 -17.53
N ALA A 68 -9.08 -7.46 -17.91
CA ALA A 68 -10.17 -7.38 -18.89
C ALA A 68 -11.36 -8.32 -18.60
N GLY A 69 -11.67 -8.54 -17.32
CA GLY A 69 -12.76 -9.43 -16.88
C GLY A 69 -12.45 -10.93 -16.91
N VAL A 70 -11.24 -11.32 -17.30
CA VAL A 70 -10.78 -12.72 -17.35
C VAL A 70 -9.84 -12.99 -16.18
N ASP A 71 -10.00 -14.15 -15.54
CA ASP A 71 -9.13 -14.57 -14.44
C ASP A 71 -7.67 -14.73 -14.92
N VAL A 72 -6.73 -14.19 -14.14
CA VAL A 72 -5.29 -14.32 -14.39
C VAL A 72 -4.61 -15.01 -13.20
N PRO A 73 -3.54 -15.81 -13.44
CA PRO A 73 -2.82 -16.46 -12.36
C PRO A 73 -2.23 -15.47 -11.36
N VAL A 74 -2.23 -15.86 -10.09
CA VAL A 74 -1.59 -15.09 -9.02
C VAL A 74 -0.39 -15.83 -8.48
N THR A 75 0.70 -15.09 -8.29
CA THR A 75 1.87 -15.55 -7.55
C THR A 75 1.87 -14.92 -6.17
N THR A 76 2.06 -15.73 -5.13
CA THR A 76 2.20 -15.27 -3.75
C THR A 76 3.66 -15.38 -3.32
N SER A 77 4.18 -14.35 -2.66
CA SER A 77 5.49 -14.35 -2.03
C SER A 77 5.41 -13.88 -0.58
N GLY A 78 6.44 -14.22 0.21
CA GLY A 78 6.47 -14.01 1.65
C GLY A 78 6.10 -15.26 2.44
N THR A 79 6.45 -15.26 3.72
CA THR A 79 6.20 -16.37 4.65
C THR A 79 5.77 -15.82 5.99
N VAL A 80 4.89 -16.53 6.68
CA VAL A 80 4.46 -16.20 8.05
C VAL A 80 5.09 -17.21 9.00
N ASP A 81 5.94 -16.75 9.91
CA ASP A 81 6.38 -17.56 11.04
C ASP A 81 5.40 -17.35 12.20
N VAL A 82 4.49 -18.30 12.38
CA VAL A 82 3.45 -18.23 13.42
C VAL A 82 4.00 -18.35 14.85
N LYS A 83 5.28 -18.69 15.03
CA LYS A 83 5.91 -18.88 16.36
C LYS A 83 6.69 -17.67 16.84
N THR A 84 6.88 -16.67 15.98
CA THR A 84 7.65 -15.47 16.30
C THR A 84 6.74 -14.26 16.19
N ASP A 85 6.72 -13.42 17.22
CA ASP A 85 5.93 -12.19 17.19
C ASP A 85 6.47 -11.23 16.12
N GLY A 86 5.59 -10.66 15.31
CA GLY A 86 5.98 -9.80 14.20
C GLY A 86 4.86 -9.48 13.23
N VAL A 87 5.17 -8.58 12.29
CA VAL A 87 4.27 -8.22 11.18
C VAL A 87 4.83 -8.80 9.89
N TYR A 88 4.21 -9.88 9.42
CA TYR A 88 4.60 -10.56 8.20
C TYR A 88 3.79 -10.03 7.02
N THR A 89 4.45 -9.78 5.89
CA THR A 89 3.80 -9.31 4.67
C THR A 89 3.78 -10.42 3.62
N LEU A 90 2.58 -10.78 3.18
CA LEU A 90 2.37 -11.58 1.98
C LEU A 90 2.12 -10.63 0.81
N THR A 91 2.81 -10.84 -0.30
CA THR A 91 2.65 -10.05 -1.53
C THR A 91 2.08 -10.94 -2.63
N TYR A 92 1.01 -10.46 -3.25
CA TYR A 92 0.38 -11.11 -4.39
C TYR A 92 0.68 -10.31 -5.64
N SER A 93 1.10 -10.98 -6.71
CA SER A 93 1.31 -10.36 -8.01
C SER A 93 0.59 -11.13 -9.11
N ALA A 94 0.05 -10.38 -10.06
CA ALA A 94 -0.52 -10.91 -11.29
C ALA A 94 0.03 -10.11 -12.46
N VAL A 95 0.15 -10.74 -13.62
CA VAL A 95 0.65 -10.14 -14.86
C VAL A 95 -0.39 -10.36 -15.95
N ASN A 96 -0.75 -9.31 -16.69
CA ASN A 96 -1.67 -9.43 -17.82
C ASN A 96 -0.97 -9.99 -19.07
N SER A 97 -1.73 -10.26 -20.13
CA SER A 97 -1.19 -10.79 -21.39
C SER A 97 -0.19 -9.87 -22.10
N ASP A 98 -0.17 -8.59 -21.73
CA ASP A 98 0.70 -7.56 -22.30
C ASP A 98 1.98 -7.36 -21.45
N GLY A 99 2.17 -8.14 -20.38
CA GLY A 99 3.36 -8.10 -19.53
C GLY A 99 3.31 -7.06 -18.40
N TYR A 100 2.17 -6.40 -18.19
CA TYR A 100 2.00 -5.42 -17.10
C TYR A 100 1.53 -6.10 -15.82
N SER A 101 2.18 -5.76 -14.70
CA SER A 101 1.88 -6.33 -13.39
C SER A 101 1.07 -5.40 -12.51
N ALA A 102 0.30 -5.99 -11.60
CA ALA A 102 -0.25 -5.30 -10.43
C ALA A 102 -0.04 -6.17 -9.18
N SER A 103 -0.10 -5.54 -8.00
CA SER A 103 0.08 -6.24 -6.73
C SER A 103 -0.93 -5.82 -5.66
N ALA A 104 -1.11 -6.72 -4.70
CA ALA A 104 -1.83 -6.49 -3.45
C ALA A 104 -1.02 -7.10 -2.30
N THR A 105 -1.25 -6.65 -1.07
CA THR A 105 -0.55 -7.19 0.10
C THR A 105 -1.52 -7.55 1.21
N ARG A 106 -1.15 -8.58 1.98
CA ARG A 106 -1.81 -8.93 3.25
C ARG A 106 -0.78 -8.89 4.36
N LYS A 107 -1.11 -8.22 5.46
CA LYS A 107 -0.32 -8.26 6.69
C LYS A 107 -0.90 -9.30 7.65
N VAL A 108 -0.02 -10.15 8.16
CA VAL A 108 -0.34 -11.11 9.22
C VAL A 108 0.47 -10.72 10.44
N VAL A 109 -0.24 -10.32 11.50
CA VAL A 109 0.34 -9.90 12.78
C VAL A 109 0.31 -11.10 13.70
N VAL A 110 1.48 -11.67 13.99
CA VAL A 110 1.64 -12.69 15.03
C VAL A 110 1.96 -11.94 16.30
N TYR A 111 1.17 -12.14 17.35
CA TYR A 111 1.30 -11.35 18.58
C TYR A 111 1.17 -12.19 19.85
N THR A 112 1.91 -11.78 20.86
CA THR A 112 1.69 -12.14 22.26
C THR A 112 1.27 -10.89 23.02
N THR A 113 0.28 -11.02 23.89
CA THR A 113 -0.19 -9.90 24.73
C THR A 113 -0.50 -10.42 26.13
N ALA A 114 0.12 -9.78 27.12
CA ALA A 114 -0.13 -10.06 28.52
C ALA A 114 -1.54 -9.62 28.93
N ALA A 115 -2.10 -10.26 29.96
CA ALA A 115 -3.50 -10.05 30.37
C ALA A 115 -3.79 -8.59 30.77
N ASP A 116 -2.81 -7.90 31.34
CA ASP A 116 -2.91 -6.48 31.73
C ASP A 116 -3.07 -5.55 30.52
N ALA A 117 -2.36 -5.82 29.42
CA ALA A 117 -2.50 -5.09 28.15
C ALA A 117 -3.74 -5.52 27.36
N ALA A 118 -4.12 -6.80 27.41
CA ALA A 118 -5.28 -7.31 26.67
C ALA A 118 -6.58 -6.59 27.06
N ALA A 119 -6.70 -6.22 28.35
CA ALA A 119 -7.83 -5.47 28.91
C ALA A 119 -7.85 -3.98 28.50
N ASN A 120 -6.71 -3.42 28.09
CA ASN A 120 -6.64 -2.02 27.67
C ASN A 120 -7.29 -1.81 26.30
N ASP A 121 -7.96 -0.67 26.13
CA ASP A 121 -8.42 -0.19 24.82
C ASP A 121 -7.84 1.20 24.54
N LEU A 122 -6.82 1.22 23.70
CA LEU A 122 -6.11 2.43 23.28
C LEU A 122 -6.71 3.03 22.00
N SER A 123 -7.85 2.52 21.51
CA SER A 123 -8.50 3.04 20.31
C SER A 123 -9.03 4.46 20.50
N GLY A 124 -9.18 5.18 19.39
CA GLY A 124 -9.71 6.53 19.33
C GLY A 124 -8.85 7.48 18.50
N ASN A 125 -9.27 8.74 18.50
CA ASN A 125 -8.58 9.83 17.80
C ASN A 125 -7.61 10.53 18.75
N TYR A 126 -6.40 10.77 18.28
CA TYR A 126 -5.36 11.46 19.04
C TYR A 126 -4.82 12.60 18.18
N ALA A 127 -4.97 13.84 18.65
CA ALA A 127 -4.48 15.01 17.93
C ALA A 127 -3.02 15.29 18.31
N ARG A 128 -2.17 15.49 17.31
CA ARG A 128 -0.78 15.88 17.52
C ARG A 128 -0.71 17.29 18.09
N THR A 129 0.06 17.47 19.16
CA THR A 129 0.09 18.74 19.92
C THR A 129 0.57 19.94 19.12
N THR A 130 1.42 19.74 18.12
CA THR A 130 2.04 20.83 17.35
C THR A 130 1.16 21.39 16.24
N ASN A 131 0.31 20.55 15.63
CA ASN A 131 -0.39 20.92 14.38
C ASN A 131 -1.85 20.43 14.33
N GLY A 132 -2.36 19.78 15.38
CA GLY A 132 -3.72 19.26 15.44
C GLY A 132 -4.01 18.08 14.50
N SER A 133 -3.04 17.61 13.71
CA SER A 133 -3.25 16.47 12.82
C SER A 133 -3.58 15.22 13.62
N VAL A 134 -4.65 14.53 13.23
CA VAL A 134 -5.19 13.39 13.95
C VAL A 134 -4.53 12.10 13.48
N ALA A 135 -4.10 11.30 14.46
CA ALA A 135 -3.84 9.88 14.31
C ALA A 135 -5.02 9.09 14.85
N THR A 136 -5.44 8.04 14.15
CA THR A 136 -6.63 7.25 14.53
C THR A 136 -6.20 5.82 14.83
N TRP A 137 -6.39 5.41 16.07
CA TRP A 137 -6.11 4.07 16.55
C TRP A 137 -7.38 3.22 16.49
N THR A 138 -7.32 2.07 15.82
CA THR A 138 -8.43 1.11 15.74
C THR A 138 -7.94 -0.23 16.27
N LYS A 139 -8.59 -0.76 17.32
CA LYS A 139 -8.25 -2.06 17.90
C LYS A 139 -8.69 -3.18 16.94
N ILE A 140 -7.80 -4.11 16.64
CA ILE A 140 -8.09 -5.26 15.76
C ILE A 140 -7.93 -6.61 16.47
N ALA A 141 -7.17 -6.64 17.57
CA ALA A 141 -7.06 -7.79 18.47
C ALA A 141 -6.60 -7.30 19.87
N PRO A 142 -6.58 -8.14 20.91
CA PRO A 142 -5.94 -7.80 22.19
C PRO A 142 -4.51 -7.31 21.97
N GLY A 143 -4.20 -6.09 22.44
CA GLY A 143 -2.88 -5.49 22.27
C GLY A 143 -2.48 -5.17 20.82
N VAL A 144 -3.36 -5.26 19.83
CA VAL A 144 -3.02 -4.97 18.42
C VAL A 144 -3.97 -3.93 17.83
N TYR A 145 -3.38 -2.91 17.20
CA TYR A 145 -4.09 -1.77 16.65
C TYR A 145 -3.60 -1.46 15.24
N THR A 146 -4.49 -0.97 14.38
CA THR A 146 -4.07 -0.18 13.21
C THR A 146 -4.03 1.29 13.59
N VAL A 147 -2.98 1.99 13.17
CA VAL A 147 -2.86 3.43 13.39
C VAL A 147 -2.77 4.13 12.05
N PHE A 148 -3.81 4.89 11.75
CA PHE A 148 -3.84 5.80 10.61
C PHE A 148 -3.12 7.11 10.96
N ASN A 149 -2.33 7.64 10.02
CA ASN A 149 -1.49 8.82 10.17
C ASN A 149 -0.65 8.78 11.47
N PRO A 150 0.16 7.72 11.70
CA PRO A 150 0.92 7.57 12.94
C PRO A 150 1.89 8.74 13.15
N GLY A 151 2.28 9.41 12.07
CA GLY A 151 3.14 10.56 12.12
C GLY A 151 2.47 11.89 12.45
N GLY A 152 1.13 11.99 12.39
CA GLY A 152 0.41 13.26 12.57
C GLY A 152 0.87 14.34 11.58
N ALA A 153 1.05 13.97 10.31
CA ALA A 153 1.43 14.89 9.24
C ALA A 153 0.19 15.23 8.38
N PRO A 154 0.01 16.50 7.98
CA PRO A 154 -1.06 16.88 7.05
C PRO A 154 -0.94 16.13 5.72
N GLY A 155 -2.07 15.74 5.13
CA GLY A 155 -2.11 15.10 3.80
C GLY A 155 -1.46 13.72 3.70
N THR A 156 -1.04 13.12 4.82
CA THR A 156 -0.43 11.79 4.81
C THR A 156 -1.47 10.71 5.06
N ASN A 157 -1.52 9.71 4.18
CA ASN A 157 -2.48 8.61 4.19
C ASN A 157 -1.77 7.28 4.51
N LEU A 158 -0.99 7.26 5.59
CA LEU A 158 -0.15 6.13 5.98
C LEU A 158 -0.79 5.36 7.14
N THR A 159 -0.88 4.03 7.02
CA THR A 159 -1.40 3.14 8.06
C THR A 159 -0.35 2.10 8.45
N VAL A 160 -0.18 1.91 9.76
CA VAL A 160 0.71 0.92 10.36
C VAL A 160 -0.05 0.03 11.34
N VAL A 161 0.55 -1.10 11.69
CA VAL A 161 0.18 -1.88 12.87
C VAL A 161 0.99 -1.35 14.06
N ALA A 162 0.32 -1.08 15.18
CA ALA A 162 0.94 -0.85 16.47
C ALA A 162 0.55 -1.96 17.45
N ILE A 163 1.44 -2.28 18.38
CA ILE A 163 1.22 -3.29 19.41
C ILE A 163 1.31 -2.69 20.80
N ASN A 164 0.65 -3.34 21.76
CA ASN A 164 0.74 -3.10 23.18
C ASN A 164 0.89 -4.47 23.88
N PRO A 165 2.12 -5.00 24.01
CA PRO A 165 2.34 -6.36 24.50
C PRO A 165 2.15 -6.51 26.02
N SER A 166 2.34 -5.45 26.81
CA SER A 166 2.20 -5.45 28.27
C SER A 166 1.91 -4.03 28.79
N GLY A 167 1.19 -3.92 29.91
CA GLY A 167 0.78 -2.65 30.51
C GLY A 167 0.32 -1.63 29.46
N PHE A 168 0.97 -0.47 29.43
CA PHE A 168 0.77 0.56 28.40
C PHE A 168 2.01 0.74 27.49
N ASN A 169 2.87 -0.26 27.39
CA ASN A 169 4.03 -0.22 26.50
C ASN A 169 3.52 -0.32 25.06
N ILE A 170 3.69 0.73 24.27
CA ILE A 170 3.28 0.74 22.86
C ILE A 170 4.50 0.69 21.95
N SER A 171 4.35 0.12 20.76
CA SER A 171 5.34 0.25 19.68
C SER A 171 4.72 0.03 18.31
N ILE A 172 5.37 0.57 17.28
CA ILE A 172 5.18 0.18 15.88
C ILE A 172 6.36 -0.75 15.55
N PRO A 173 6.14 -2.07 15.50
CA PRO A 173 7.18 -3.01 15.10
C PRO A 173 7.58 -2.75 13.64
N GLU A 174 8.79 -3.17 13.28
CA GLU A 174 9.29 -3.08 11.92
C GLU A 174 8.33 -3.77 10.94
N GLN A 175 7.91 -3.00 9.93
CA GLN A 175 6.98 -3.44 8.91
C GLN A 175 7.09 -2.52 7.69
N LEU A 176 6.43 -2.91 6.60
CA LEU A 176 6.08 -1.97 5.54
C LEU A 176 4.76 -1.30 5.90
N ALA A 177 4.64 0.03 5.83
CA ALA A 177 3.37 0.73 5.98
C ALA A 177 2.45 0.52 4.76
N SER A 178 1.25 1.09 4.79
CA SER A 178 0.26 0.94 3.70
C SER A 178 0.73 1.46 2.35
N ASP A 179 1.71 2.35 2.31
CA ASP A 179 2.36 2.86 1.09
C ASP A 179 3.59 2.05 0.66
N GLY A 180 3.90 0.95 1.38
CA GLY A 180 5.05 0.11 1.13
C GLY A 180 6.37 0.62 1.73
N SER A 181 6.38 1.76 2.40
CA SER A 181 7.60 2.30 3.02
C SER A 181 7.96 1.54 4.31
N PRO A 182 9.24 1.28 4.60
CA PRO A 182 9.64 0.69 5.88
C PRO A 182 9.32 1.66 7.02
N THR A 183 8.63 1.18 8.04
CA THR A 183 8.19 2.00 9.18
C THR A 183 8.33 1.22 10.49
N SER A 184 8.87 1.89 11.49
CA SER A 184 8.84 1.47 12.90
C SER A 184 8.77 2.70 13.81
N SER A 185 8.78 2.49 15.12
CA SER A 185 8.90 3.56 16.11
C SER A 185 10.10 3.37 17.04
N THR A 186 10.47 4.46 17.72
CA THR A 186 11.38 4.47 18.88
C THR A 186 10.94 5.55 19.87
N ASN A 187 11.50 5.54 21.09
CA ASN A 187 11.22 6.52 22.15
C ASN A 187 9.72 6.62 22.46
N GLU A 188 9.08 5.47 22.60
CA GLU A 188 7.66 5.34 22.85
C GLU A 188 7.30 5.63 24.30
N SER A 189 6.17 6.28 24.49
CA SER A 189 5.55 6.42 25.80
C SER A 189 4.03 6.48 25.66
N TYR A 190 3.33 5.94 26.65
CA TYR A 190 1.90 6.11 26.79
C TYR A 190 1.60 6.51 28.24
N THR A 191 0.74 7.50 28.42
CA THR A 191 0.24 7.94 29.72
C THR A 191 -1.26 7.78 29.74
N ASN A 192 -1.74 6.87 30.58
CA ASN A 192 -3.16 6.66 30.80
C ASN A 192 -3.72 7.72 31.77
N SER A 193 -3.77 8.96 31.30
CA SER A 193 -4.38 10.10 31.99
C SER A 193 -5.74 10.45 31.36
N ASN A 194 -6.40 11.48 31.88
CA ASN A 194 -7.58 12.07 31.25
C ASN A 194 -7.28 13.54 30.85
N PRO A 195 -7.06 13.85 29.55
CA PRO A 195 -7.04 12.94 28.41
C PRO A 195 -5.76 12.08 28.36
N ALA A 196 -5.83 10.92 27.73
CA ALA A 196 -4.68 10.03 27.55
C ALA A 196 -3.69 10.64 26.54
N LYS A 197 -2.41 10.29 26.68
CA LYS A 197 -1.34 10.84 25.84
C LYS A 197 -0.42 9.73 25.38
N TYR A 198 0.13 9.86 24.19
CA TYR A 198 1.25 9.03 23.76
C TYR A 198 2.27 9.84 22.99
N SER A 199 3.50 9.33 22.96
CA SER A 199 4.56 9.88 22.13
C SER A 199 5.35 8.77 21.46
N TRP A 200 5.88 9.06 20.27
CA TRP A 200 6.89 8.24 19.60
C TRP A 200 7.71 9.06 18.61
N LYS A 201 8.87 8.54 18.22
CA LYS A 201 9.58 8.94 17.01
C LYS A 201 9.26 7.92 15.92
N ILE A 202 8.81 8.39 14.77
CA ILE A 202 8.60 7.53 13.60
C ILE A 202 9.93 7.35 12.89
N VAL A 203 10.34 6.10 12.69
CA VAL A 203 11.48 5.72 11.86
C VAL A 203 10.94 5.32 10.49
N ASN A 204 11.05 6.24 9.53
CA ASN A 204 10.56 6.04 8.16
C ASN A 204 11.18 7.09 7.23
N PRO A 205 11.51 6.76 5.96
CA PRO A 205 12.18 7.70 5.05
C PRO A 205 11.43 9.01 4.78
N GLY A 206 10.08 8.99 4.84
CA GLY A 206 9.24 10.17 4.60
C GLY A 206 9.05 11.07 5.82
N TYR A 207 9.69 10.74 6.96
CA TYR A 207 9.42 11.37 8.24
C TYR A 207 10.70 11.86 8.92
N GLY A 208 10.66 13.09 9.46
CA GLY A 208 11.73 13.59 10.33
C GLY A 208 11.80 12.87 11.67
N THR A 209 12.99 12.91 12.30
CA THR A 209 13.35 12.14 13.52
C THR A 209 12.82 12.72 14.84
N GLY A 210 12.04 13.80 14.79
CA GLY A 210 11.51 14.46 15.99
C GLY A 210 10.48 13.62 16.73
N LEU A 211 10.53 13.68 18.07
CA LEU A 211 9.50 13.08 18.94
C LEU A 211 8.16 13.76 18.70
N ARG A 212 7.09 12.97 18.60
CA ARG A 212 5.73 13.45 18.31
C ARG A 212 4.82 13.04 19.43
N THR A 213 4.14 14.02 20.02
CA THR A 213 3.20 13.81 21.12
C THR A 213 1.79 14.03 20.64
N PHE A 214 0.90 13.13 21.06
CA PHE A 214 -0.52 13.17 20.72
C PHE A 214 -1.36 13.08 21.98
N ILE A 215 -2.51 13.77 21.96
CA ILE A 215 -3.47 13.83 23.06
C ILE A 215 -4.80 13.27 22.56
N LYS A 216 -5.38 12.33 23.31
CA LYS A 216 -6.68 11.74 23.01
C LYS A 216 -7.76 12.83 22.96
N GLN A 217 -8.62 12.75 21.95
CA GLN A 217 -9.74 13.67 21.73
C GLN A 217 -11.04 13.06 22.26
#